data_AF-A0A7V9PDZ5-F1
#
_entry.id   AF-A0A7V9PDZ5-F1
#
_cell.length_a   1.000
_cell.length_b   1.000
_cell.length_c   1.000
_cell.angle_alpha   90.00
_cell.angle_beta   90.00
_cell.angle_gamma   90.00
#
_symmetry.space_group_name_H-M   'P 1'
#
loop_
_entity.id
_entity.type
_entity.pdbx_description
1 polymer ?
#
loop_
_entity_poly.entity_id
_entity_poly.type
_entity_poly.pdbx_seq_one_letter_code
_entity_poly.pdbx_strand_id
1 'polypeptide(L)'
;MTDKTRESVREERMLEQSRIEELARYFDRSDVSDPDTWEEVDDAIVERPELEQISLRLPKDDLAEIKRRANRTGVGYTTLIRMILREHLQNPLVR
;
A
#
# COMPACT_ATOMS: atom_id res chain seq x y z
N MET A 1 5.86 -13.76 32.56
CA MET A 1 6.62 -13.20 31.42
C MET A 1 5.68 -12.37 30.53
N THR A 2 5.03 -11.34 31.07
CA THR A 2 3.92 -10.63 30.40
C THR A 2 3.99 -9.11 30.56
N ASP A 3 4.97 -8.60 31.31
CA ASP A 3 5.10 -7.18 31.64
C ASP A 3 5.99 -6.44 30.63
N LYS A 4 7.14 -7.03 30.28
CA LYS A 4 8.08 -6.49 29.28
C LYS A 4 7.46 -6.23 27.91
N THR A 5 6.49 -7.06 27.49
CA THR A 5 5.82 -6.94 26.19
C THR A 5 4.82 -5.78 26.16
N ARG A 6 4.25 -5.38 27.32
CA ARG A 6 3.33 -4.24 27.39
C ARG A 6 4.08 -2.92 27.46
N GLU A 7 5.24 -2.92 28.09
CA GLU A 7 6.13 -1.78 28.20
C GLU A 7 6.78 -1.44 26.85
N SER A 8 7.25 -2.44 26.10
CA SER A 8 7.82 -2.22 24.76
C SER A 8 6.82 -1.65 23.75
N VAL A 9 5.57 -2.14 23.75
CA VAL A 9 4.51 -1.64 22.86
C VAL A 9 4.10 -0.21 23.24
N ARG A 10 4.23 0.17 24.52
CA ARG A 10 3.96 1.53 24.99
C ARG A 10 5.07 2.49 24.58
N GLU A 11 6.33 2.08 24.68
CA GLU A 11 7.48 2.86 24.22
C GLU A 11 7.44 3.08 22.71
N GLU A 12 7.16 2.05 21.91
CA GLU A 12 6.99 2.18 20.45
C GLU A 12 5.90 3.19 20.09
N ARG A 13 4.73 3.12 20.74
CA ARG A 13 3.64 4.10 20.51
C ARG A 13 4.00 5.52 20.94
N MET A 14 4.77 5.68 22.02
CA MET A 14 5.24 7.00 22.45
C MET A 14 6.27 7.58 21.48
N LEU A 15 7.15 6.74 20.92
CA LEU A 15 8.10 7.15 19.88
C LEU A 15 7.38 7.52 18.58
N GLU A 16 6.35 6.76 18.19
CA GLU A 16 5.48 7.10 17.05
C GLU A 16 4.75 8.43 17.26
N GLN A 17 4.16 8.65 18.44
CA GLN A 17 3.48 9.91 18.76
C GLN A 17 4.44 11.10 18.76
N SER A 18 5.61 10.96 19.39
CA SER A 18 6.65 12.00 19.39
C SER A 18 7.09 12.36 17.97
N ARG A 19 7.23 11.34 17.09
CA ARG A 19 7.58 11.54 15.68
C ARG A 19 6.46 12.26 14.91
N ILE A 20 5.20 11.92 15.17
CA ILE A 20 4.05 12.59 14.55
C ILE A 20 3.96 14.06 14.99
N GLU A 21 4.16 14.35 16.28
CA GLU A 21 4.15 15.73 16.80
C GLU A 21 5.32 16.57 16.29
N GLU A 22 6.49 15.96 16.11
CA GLU A 22 7.63 16.60 15.45
C GLU A 22 7.32 16.93 13.99
N LEU A 23 6.74 15.98 13.27
CA LEU A 23 6.37 16.15 11.86
C LEU A 23 5.26 17.21 11.69
N ALA A 24 4.28 17.24 12.58
CA ALA A 24 3.23 18.27 12.61
C ALA A 24 3.85 19.66 12.81
N ARG A 25 4.75 19.83 13.79
CA ARG A 25 5.45 21.11 14.02
C ARG A 25 6.31 21.53 12.85
N TYR A 26 6.89 20.59 12.11
CA TYR A 26 7.64 20.86 10.89
C TYR A 26 6.69 21.42 9.81
N PHE A 27 5.59 20.73 9.50
CA PHE A 27 4.65 21.18 8.47
C PHE A 27 3.85 22.43 8.83
N ASP A 28 3.61 22.70 10.12
CA ASP A 28 3.00 23.96 10.58
C ASP A 28 3.90 25.18 10.35
N ARG A 29 5.22 24.97 10.25
CA ARG A 29 6.23 26.03 10.09
C ARG A 29 6.80 26.12 8.69
N SER A 30 6.82 25.01 7.97
CA SER A 30 7.29 24.94 6.60
C SER A 30 6.16 25.36 5.67
N ASP A 31 6.36 26.47 4.96
CA ASP A 31 5.45 26.88 3.90
C ASP A 31 5.66 25.97 2.68
N VAL A 32 4.88 24.91 2.60
CA VAL A 32 4.88 23.98 1.45
C VAL A 32 4.47 24.67 0.14
N SER A 33 3.96 25.90 0.17
CA SER A 33 3.67 26.64 -1.06
C SER A 33 4.87 27.41 -1.61
N ASP A 34 5.98 27.49 -0.87
CA ASP A 34 7.21 28.18 -1.29
C ASP A 34 8.08 27.25 -2.16
N PRO A 35 8.18 27.49 -3.49
CA PRO A 35 8.96 26.69 -4.41
C PRO A 35 10.45 26.64 -4.06
N ASP A 36 10.97 27.65 -3.35
CA ASP A 36 12.39 27.75 -2.99
C ASP A 36 12.79 26.78 -1.86
N THR A 37 11.82 26.18 -1.17
CA THR A 37 12.06 25.15 -0.13
C THR A 37 12.12 23.73 -0.67
N TRP A 38 11.82 23.53 -1.96
CA TRP A 38 11.83 22.21 -2.58
C TRP A 38 13.23 21.88 -3.12
N GLU A 39 13.72 20.69 -2.80
CA GLU A 39 14.85 20.12 -3.53
C GLU A 39 14.32 19.64 -4.89
N GLU A 40 14.82 20.22 -5.99
CA GLU A 40 14.56 19.72 -7.33
C GLU A 40 15.15 18.31 -7.45
N VAL A 41 14.27 17.31 -7.52
CA VAL A 41 14.67 15.93 -7.78
C VAL A 41 14.69 15.77 -9.29
N ASP A 42 15.89 15.82 -9.88
CA ASP A 42 16.08 15.84 -11.32
C ASP A 42 15.46 14.62 -12.03
N ASP A 43 15.40 13.45 -11.37
CA ASP A 43 14.89 12.23 -12.00
C ASP A 43 14.21 11.30 -10.98
N ALA A 44 12.90 11.46 -10.79
CA ALA A 44 12.10 10.41 -10.17
C ALA A 44 12.02 9.21 -11.12
N ILE A 45 12.95 8.26 -10.99
CA ILE A 45 12.93 7.01 -11.77
C ILE A 45 11.77 6.14 -11.28
N VAL A 46 10.61 6.28 -11.92
CA VAL A 46 9.47 5.39 -11.68
C VAL A 46 9.71 4.10 -12.45
N GLU A 47 10.31 3.10 -11.80
CA GLU A 47 10.42 1.75 -12.36
C GLU A 47 9.02 1.12 -12.49
N ARG A 48 8.51 1.07 -13.73
CA ARG A 48 7.27 0.36 -14.03
C ARG A 48 7.63 -1.06 -14.45
N PRO A 49 7.12 -2.10 -13.77
CA PRO A 49 7.38 -3.46 -14.18
C PRO A 49 6.80 -3.70 -15.58
N GLU A 50 7.55 -4.44 -16.41
CA GLU A 50 7.04 -4.93 -17.69
C GLU A 50 5.88 -5.89 -17.46
N LEU A 51 4.83 -5.78 -18.28
CA LEU A 51 3.61 -6.57 -18.15
C LEU A 51 3.32 -7.29 -19.46
N GLU A 52 3.09 -8.60 -19.35
CA GLU A 52 2.63 -9.42 -20.46
C GLU A 52 1.09 -9.50 -20.50
N GLN A 53 0.52 -9.44 -21.70
CA GLN A 53 -0.92 -9.58 -21.88
C GLN A 53 -1.30 -11.05 -22.03
N ILE A 54 -2.25 -11.50 -21.22
CA ILE A 54 -2.88 -12.82 -21.35
C ILE A 54 -4.37 -12.68 -21.68
N SER A 55 -4.93 -13.68 -22.37
CA SER A 55 -6.36 -13.79 -22.61
C SER A 55 -6.91 -15.00 -21.86
N LEU A 56 -7.86 -14.77 -20.93
CA LEU A 56 -8.48 -15.81 -20.11
C LEU A 56 -9.99 -15.82 -20.35
N ARG A 57 -10.54 -17.01 -20.58
CA ARG A 57 -12.00 -17.21 -20.62
C ARG A 57 -12.48 -17.67 -19.25
N LEU A 58 -13.44 -16.94 -18.69
CA LEU A 58 -14.08 -17.26 -17.41
C LEU A 58 -15.59 -17.46 -17.62
N PRO A 59 -16.24 -18.29 -16.80
CA PRO A 59 -17.69 -18.30 -16.70
C PRO A 59 -18.22 -16.89 -16.42
N LYS A 60 -19.38 -16.56 -17.01
CA LYS A 60 -19.97 -15.21 -16.89
C LYS A 60 -20.26 -14.86 -15.42
N ASP A 61 -20.75 -15.84 -14.66
CA ASP A 61 -21.14 -15.66 -13.26
C ASP A 61 -19.92 -15.40 -12.37
N ASP A 62 -18.80 -16.10 -12.63
CA ASP A 62 -17.54 -15.89 -11.92
C ASP A 62 -17.00 -14.48 -12.17
N LEU A 63 -17.00 -14.02 -13.43
CA LEU A 63 -16.56 -12.67 -13.74
C LEU A 63 -17.46 -11.61 -13.08
N ALA A 64 -18.77 -11.84 -13.01
CA ALA A 64 -19.70 -10.96 -12.33
C ALA A 64 -19.40 -10.89 -10.82
N GLU A 65 -19.11 -12.03 -10.19
CA GLU A 65 -18.75 -12.08 -8.77
C GLU A 65 -17.41 -11.39 -8.49
N ILE A 66 -16.40 -11.58 -9.35
CA ILE A 66 -15.11 -10.89 -9.24
C ILE A 66 -15.33 -9.36 -9.32
N LYS A 67 -16.15 -8.88 -10.27
CA LYS A 67 -16.48 -7.46 -10.38
C LYS A 67 -17.15 -6.91 -9.12
N ARG A 68 -18.11 -7.66 -8.54
CA ARG A 68 -18.75 -7.28 -7.27
C ARG A 68 -17.76 -7.20 -6.12
N ARG A 69 -16.85 -8.17 -6.01
CA ARG A 69 -15.80 -8.18 -4.97
C ARG A 69 -14.86 -6.98 -5.13
N ALA A 70 -14.41 -6.71 -6.34
CA ALA A 70 -13.51 -5.61 -6.65
C ALA A 70 -14.12 -4.24 -6.31
N ASN A 71 -15.40 -4.04 -6.63
CA ASN A 71 -16.12 -2.82 -6.28
C ASN A 71 -16.23 -2.62 -4.76
N ARG A 72 -16.46 -3.69 -3.98
CA ARG A 72 -16.52 -3.62 -2.52
C ARG A 72 -15.19 -3.21 -1.89
N THR A 73 -14.07 -3.55 -2.52
CA THR A 73 -12.72 -3.23 -2.04
C THR A 73 -12.13 -1.97 -2.69
N GLY A 74 -12.88 -1.28 -3.55
CA GLY A 74 -12.43 -0.03 -4.19
C GLY A 74 -11.36 -0.22 -5.27
N VAL A 75 -11.21 -1.42 -5.84
CA VAL A 75 -10.21 -1.71 -6.87
C VAL A 75 -10.86 -2.16 -8.19
N GLY A 76 -10.14 -1.99 -9.30
CA GLY A 76 -10.57 -2.55 -10.59
C GLY A 76 -10.54 -4.09 -10.58
N TYR A 77 -11.47 -4.74 -11.29
CA TYR A 77 -11.56 -6.21 -11.30
C TYR A 77 -10.30 -6.89 -11.87
N THR A 78 -9.61 -6.26 -12.83
CA THR A 78 -8.32 -6.73 -13.36
C THR A 78 -7.19 -6.60 -12.33
N THR A 79 -7.20 -5.53 -11.53
CA THR A 79 -6.29 -5.37 -10.38
C THR A 79 -6.51 -6.46 -9.35
N LEU A 80 -7.77 -6.74 -9.01
CA LEU A 80 -8.11 -7.82 -8.08
C LEU A 80 -7.60 -9.18 -8.58
N ILE A 81 -7.83 -9.50 -9.86
CA ILE A 81 -7.31 -10.74 -10.47
C ILE A 81 -5.79 -10.81 -10.33
N ARG A 82 -5.08 -9.71 -10.62
CA ARG A 82 -3.62 -9.65 -10.52
C ARG A 82 -3.13 -9.85 -9.08
N MET A 83 -3.82 -9.27 -8.10
CA MET A 83 -3.49 -9.44 -6.68
C MET A 83 -3.63 -10.90 -6.26
N ILE A 84 -4.74 -11.55 -6.60
CA ILE A 84 -4.98 -12.98 -6.30
C ILE A 84 -3.90 -13.86 -6.94
N LEU A 85 -3.55 -13.60 -8.21
CA LEU A 85 -2.50 -14.35 -8.89
C LEU A 85 -1.13 -14.17 -8.21
N ARG A 86 -0.78 -12.94 -7.81
CA ARG A 86 0.48 -12.68 -7.09
C ARG A 86 0.51 -13.36 -5.73
N GLU A 87 -0.57 -13.25 -4.97
CA GLU A 87 -0.71 -13.92 -3.67
C GLU A 87 -0.54 -15.44 -3.81
N HIS A 88 -1.18 -16.04 -4.83
CA HIS A 88 -1.07 -17.47 -5.10
C HIS A 88 0.36 -17.91 -5.49
N LEU A 89 1.11 -17.05 -6.20
CA LEU A 89 2.51 -17.34 -6.56
C LEU A 89 3.47 -17.16 -5.38
N GLN A 90 3.18 -16.24 -4.46
CA GLN A 90 4.01 -15.99 -3.28
C GLN A 90 3.75 -16.99 -2.15
N ASN A 91 2.51 -17.46 -2.04
CA ASN A 91 2.10 -18.48 -1.07
C ASN A 91 1.43 -19.63 -1.85
N PRO A 92 2.23 -20.51 -2.48
CA PRO A 92 1.70 -21.61 -3.26
C PRO A 92 0.75 -22.42 -2.38
N LEU A 93 -0.46 -22.69 -2.87
CA LEU A 93 -1.44 -23.51 -2.17
C LEU A 93 -0.73 -24.78 -1.69
N VAL A 94 -0.53 -24.87 -0.38
CA VAL A 94 -0.02 -26.07 0.27
C VAL A 94 -0.94 -27.20 -0.18
N ARG A 95 -0.37 -28.12 -0.96
CA ARG A 95 -1.05 -29.34 -1.37
C ARG A 95 -0.80 -30.42 -0.33
#